data_AF-A0A835FVD8-F1
#
_entry.id   AF-A0A835FVD8-F1
#
_cell.length_a   1.000
_cell.length_b   1.000
_cell.length_c   1.000
_cell.angle_alpha   90.00
_cell.angle_beta   90.00
_cell.angle_gamma   90.00
#
_symmetry.space_group_name_H-M   'P 1'
#
loop_
_entity.id
_entity.type
_entity.pdbx_description
1 polymer ?
#
loop_
_entity_poly.entity_id
_entity_poly.type
_entity_poly.pdbx_seq_one_letter_code
_entity_poly.pdbx_strand_id
1 'polypeptide(L)'
;MAPYPSQQQQPLPHSIKPAATPTHRHGRRGNPQSHNAVPASLRRAAPTDARGLRALIKSLCASSAAAGSSAAAVHGHAAKLGLDRERTVRNSLIALYLASGDRAAAGALFHVFPDGGRDVVSWTAMVTGHTRLGLADEAVDLFFAMMEEEDDDDLGVDAVAAAAGFAACAELKDLAVAMDAHGRVAAMGIALDTVAWNAMVDMYAKCGDVAAARRWFARMPATAGKTTVSWNTMISALSRAGEHGEALALFREMQLAGDVRPDDATLVAVLGACAHLGALDAGRWVHAYVARHHGRLAADGVIGNALIDMYAKCGEVDHAIEVFDAMATRDVYTYASMIMGLATHGRADDALGMFDEMRRAGVRPNGVALLGVLAACCHAGRVDDGIRHLRDMARCHGVAPGIEHYGCAVDMLGRAGRLNEAEELVAAMPMAPDALVRGSLLAACRARGDVERAERVMRWMDVCDDGGDSGDHVLMSNMYAARAWHGRVVRLRKKMKEKNLVKEPGCSVIEIDGVVHEFRAVPANSIK
;
A
#
# COMPACT_ATOMS: atom_id res chain seq x y z
N MET A 1 -25.45 4.11 -32.65
CA MET A 1 -25.95 4.60 -31.35
C MET A 1 -25.88 3.45 -30.37
N ALA A 2 -24.78 3.32 -29.63
CA ALA A 2 -24.71 2.42 -28.49
C ALA A 2 -24.84 3.28 -27.22
N PRO A 3 -25.78 2.99 -26.30
CA PRO A 3 -25.79 3.64 -24.99
C PRO A 3 -24.52 3.23 -24.23
N TYR A 4 -23.90 4.18 -23.51
CA TYR A 4 -22.83 3.83 -22.57
C TYR A 4 -23.37 2.81 -21.56
N PRO A 5 -22.55 1.84 -21.12
CA PRO A 5 -22.99 0.86 -20.15
C PRO A 5 -23.46 1.58 -18.88
N SER A 6 -24.77 1.58 -18.66
CA SER A 6 -25.40 1.92 -17.39
C SER A 6 -24.99 0.86 -16.37
N GLN A 7 -24.65 1.26 -15.15
CA GLN A 7 -24.37 0.36 -14.02
C GLN A 7 -25.47 -0.69 -13.86
N GLN A 8 -25.32 -1.82 -14.54
CA GLN A 8 -25.84 -3.08 -14.08
C GLN A 8 -24.68 -3.69 -13.30
N GLN A 9 -24.84 -3.78 -11.98
CA GLN A 9 -24.08 -4.70 -11.17
C GLN A 9 -24.28 -6.10 -11.77
N GLN A 10 -23.41 -6.47 -12.71
CA GLN A 10 -23.25 -7.87 -13.05
C GLN A 10 -22.54 -8.50 -11.84
N PRO A 11 -23.10 -9.57 -11.26
CA PRO A 11 -22.38 -10.30 -10.24
C PRO A 11 -21.04 -10.73 -10.84
N LEU A 12 -19.96 -10.46 -10.11
CA LEU A 12 -18.64 -11.02 -10.37
C LEU A 12 -18.82 -12.47 -10.83
N PRO A 13 -18.30 -12.89 -12.00
CA PRO A 13 -18.24 -14.30 -12.30
C PRO A 13 -17.40 -14.93 -11.20
N HIS A 14 -18.04 -15.80 -10.42
CA HIS A 14 -17.39 -16.63 -9.43
C HIS A 14 -16.09 -17.17 -10.01
N SER A 15 -15.02 -16.97 -9.25
CA SER A 15 -13.75 -17.68 -9.34
C SER A 15 -13.91 -19.03 -10.04
N ILE A 16 -13.28 -19.13 -11.21
CA ILE A 16 -13.07 -20.38 -11.91
C ILE A 16 -12.37 -21.32 -10.92
N LYS A 17 -13.12 -22.29 -10.39
CA LYS A 17 -12.54 -23.45 -9.71
C LYS A 17 -11.47 -24.05 -10.63
N PRO A 18 -10.25 -24.32 -10.15
CA PRO A 18 -9.30 -25.07 -10.94
C PRO A 18 -9.91 -26.44 -11.28
N ALA A 19 -9.85 -26.78 -12.56
CA ALA A 19 -10.34 -28.02 -13.12
C ALA A 19 -9.73 -29.23 -12.37
N ALA A 20 -10.61 -30.14 -11.96
CA ALA A 20 -10.24 -31.47 -11.50
C ALA A 20 -9.48 -32.20 -12.63
N THR A 21 -8.25 -32.63 -12.34
CA THR A 21 -7.50 -33.58 -13.16
C THR A 21 -7.96 -35.01 -12.84
N PRO A 22 -7.95 -35.93 -13.83
CA PRO A 22 -8.73 -37.16 -13.81
C PRO A 22 -8.13 -38.22 -12.88
N THR A 23 -9.03 -38.92 -12.18
CA THR A 23 -8.76 -40.12 -11.39
C THR A 23 -8.43 -41.29 -12.31
N HIS A 24 -7.15 -41.52 -12.59
CA HIS A 24 -6.68 -42.82 -13.06
C HIS A 24 -6.39 -43.73 -11.86
N ARG A 25 -7.33 -44.65 -11.60
CA ARG A 25 -7.04 -45.92 -10.91
C ARG A 25 -6.06 -46.72 -11.77
N HIS A 26 -4.89 -47.04 -11.25
CA HIS A 26 -4.29 -48.39 -11.31
C HIS A 26 -2.99 -48.47 -10.50
N GLY A 27 -2.85 -49.58 -9.75
CA GLY A 27 -1.55 -50.22 -9.53
C GLY A 27 -0.77 -49.84 -8.26
N ARG A 28 -1.13 -50.47 -7.13
CA ARG A 28 -0.16 -50.78 -6.07
C ARG A 28 1.05 -51.51 -6.68
N ARG A 29 2.26 -51.02 -6.45
CA ARG A 29 3.46 -51.82 -6.09
C ARG A 29 4.57 -50.88 -5.58
N GLY A 30 5.24 -51.35 -4.54
CA GLY A 30 5.91 -50.54 -3.53
C GLY A 30 7.19 -49.82 -3.93
N ASN A 31 7.48 -48.74 -3.20
CA ASN A 31 8.82 -48.45 -2.69
C ASN A 31 8.71 -47.64 -1.38
N PRO A 32 9.07 -48.19 -0.20
CA PRO A 32 8.86 -47.52 1.08
C PRO A 32 10.09 -46.73 1.50
N GLN A 33 10.39 -45.58 0.88
CA GLN A 33 11.52 -44.73 1.31
C GLN A 33 11.54 -43.35 0.63
N SER A 34 10.59 -42.42 0.88
CA SER A 34 10.80 -41.00 0.50
C SER A 34 9.83 -39.95 1.06
N HIS A 35 9.13 -40.18 2.17
CA HIS A 35 8.33 -39.12 2.82
C HIS A 35 8.64 -39.06 4.31
N ASN A 36 9.75 -38.40 4.65
CA ASN A 36 10.08 -37.83 5.96
C ASN A 36 11.45 -37.15 5.86
N ALA A 37 11.56 -36.10 5.05
CA ALA A 37 12.75 -35.25 5.04
C ALA A 37 12.47 -34.04 5.96
N VAL A 38 12.61 -34.29 7.26
CA VAL A 38 12.74 -33.22 8.26
C VAL A 38 14.04 -32.45 7.94
N PRO A 39 14.08 -31.11 7.97
CA PRO A 39 15.29 -30.32 7.71
C PRO A 39 16.48 -30.78 8.56
N ALA A 40 17.69 -30.78 7.98
CA ALA A 40 18.91 -31.30 8.62
C ALA A 40 19.27 -30.65 9.98
N SER A 41 18.66 -29.51 10.34
CA SER A 41 18.79 -28.84 11.63
C SER A 41 18.11 -29.57 12.80
N LEU A 42 17.18 -30.51 12.53
CA LEU A 42 16.42 -31.26 13.54
C LEU A 42 17.04 -32.61 13.94
N ARG A 43 18.28 -32.90 13.48
CA ARG A 43 19.06 -34.07 13.95
C ARG A 43 19.86 -33.80 15.24
N ARG A 44 19.82 -32.58 15.79
CA ARG A 44 20.28 -32.33 17.16
C ARG A 44 19.24 -32.91 18.13
N ALA A 45 19.69 -33.57 19.20
CA ALA A 45 18.84 -34.20 20.20
C ALA A 45 17.60 -33.35 20.50
N ALA A 46 16.42 -33.97 20.41
CA ALA A 46 15.15 -33.27 20.65
C ALA A 46 15.23 -32.58 22.02
N PRO A 47 14.81 -31.31 22.14
CA PRO A 47 14.91 -30.58 23.40
C PRO A 47 14.26 -31.37 24.53
N THR A 48 14.98 -31.51 25.65
CA THR A 48 14.51 -32.24 26.83
C THR A 48 14.03 -31.32 27.94
N ASP A 49 14.20 -30.00 27.77
CA ASP A 49 13.84 -28.97 28.73
C ASP A 49 12.95 -27.89 28.12
N ALA A 50 12.28 -27.11 28.96
CA ALA A 50 11.35 -26.07 28.55
C ALA A 50 12.05 -24.97 27.73
N ARG A 51 13.26 -24.57 28.11
CA ARG A 51 14.02 -23.53 27.41
C ARG A 51 14.36 -23.95 25.98
N GLY A 52 14.88 -25.16 25.79
CA GLY A 52 15.19 -25.69 24.46
C GLY A 52 13.96 -25.84 23.59
N LEU A 53 12.83 -26.26 24.18
CA LEU A 53 11.56 -26.38 23.46
C LEU A 53 11.04 -25.01 23.00
N ARG A 54 11.05 -23.99 23.87
CA ARG A 54 10.65 -22.61 23.49
C ARG A 54 11.55 -22.03 22.39
N ALA A 55 12.86 -22.30 22.43
CA ALA A 55 13.80 -21.86 21.39
C ALA A 55 13.50 -22.53 20.03
N LEU A 56 13.21 -23.84 20.03
CA LEU A 56 12.79 -24.57 18.84
C LEU A 56 11.48 -23.97 18.28
N ILE A 57 10.49 -23.76 19.13
CA ILE A 57 9.20 -23.18 18.73
C ILE A 57 9.40 -21.80 18.10
N LYS A 58 10.19 -20.93 18.73
CA LYS A 58 10.50 -19.60 18.18
C LYS A 58 11.13 -19.68 16.78
N SER A 59 12.03 -20.64 16.56
CA SER A 59 12.63 -20.89 15.24
C SER A 59 11.62 -21.42 14.22
N LEU A 60 10.65 -22.23 14.64
CA LEU A 60 9.61 -22.76 13.76
C LEU A 60 8.59 -21.69 13.39
N CYS A 61 8.19 -20.82 14.32
CA CYS A 61 7.29 -19.70 14.04
C CYS A 61 7.87 -18.70 13.02
N ALA A 62 9.21 -18.63 12.90
CA ALA A 62 9.87 -17.83 11.86
C ALA A 62 9.73 -18.44 10.45
N SER A 63 9.29 -19.69 10.33
CA SER A 63 9.10 -20.40 9.07
C SER A 63 7.67 -20.96 8.98
N SER A 64 6.76 -20.18 8.37
CA SER A 64 5.33 -20.52 8.27
C SER A 64 5.07 -21.93 7.68
N ALA A 65 5.86 -22.37 6.69
CA ALA A 65 5.74 -23.71 6.11
C ALA A 65 6.18 -24.85 7.06
N ALA A 66 7.15 -24.59 7.94
CA ALA A 66 7.64 -25.58 8.91
C ALA A 66 6.72 -25.68 10.14
N ALA A 67 6.06 -24.58 10.51
CA ALA A 67 5.12 -24.53 11.62
C ALA A 67 3.95 -25.53 11.44
N GLY A 68 3.32 -25.55 10.25
CA GLY A 68 2.17 -26.40 9.96
C GLY A 68 2.41 -27.91 10.04
N SER A 69 3.57 -28.38 9.59
CA SER A 69 3.90 -29.82 9.61
C SER A 69 4.43 -30.30 10.98
N SER A 70 4.87 -29.38 11.83
CA SER A 70 5.62 -29.71 13.05
C SER A 70 4.87 -29.38 14.34
N ALA A 71 3.83 -28.54 14.32
CA ALA A 71 3.12 -28.07 15.53
C ALA A 71 2.61 -29.21 16.42
N ALA A 72 1.86 -30.16 15.84
CA ALA A 72 1.35 -31.32 16.56
C ALA A 72 2.47 -32.26 17.07
N ALA A 73 3.56 -32.41 16.32
CA ALA A 73 4.69 -33.24 16.73
C ALA A 73 5.45 -32.62 17.91
N VAL A 74 5.67 -31.30 17.89
CA VAL A 74 6.30 -30.55 18.98
C VAL A 74 5.43 -30.56 20.22
N HIS A 75 4.11 -30.35 20.08
CA HIS A 75 3.17 -30.44 21.19
C HIS A 75 3.14 -31.87 21.77
N GLY A 76 3.07 -32.91 20.94
CA GLY A 76 3.12 -34.30 21.41
C GLY A 76 4.43 -34.64 22.12
N HIS A 77 5.57 -34.07 21.70
CA HIS A 77 6.85 -34.21 22.40
C HIS A 77 6.85 -33.47 23.74
N ALA A 78 6.31 -32.25 23.80
CA ALA A 78 6.14 -31.50 25.04
C ALA A 78 5.28 -32.25 26.06
N ALA A 79 4.17 -32.83 25.60
CA ALA A 79 3.25 -33.63 26.41
C ALA A 79 3.91 -34.90 26.97
N LYS A 80 4.73 -35.59 26.17
CA LYS A 80 5.51 -36.75 26.64
C LYS A 80 6.50 -36.40 27.76
N LEU A 81 7.03 -35.18 27.74
CA LEU A 81 7.93 -34.67 28.77
C LEU A 81 7.18 -34.04 29.96
N GLY A 82 5.84 -33.94 29.89
CA GLY A 82 5.01 -33.24 30.88
C GLY A 82 5.21 -31.73 30.91
N LEU A 83 5.92 -31.17 29.92
CA LEU A 83 6.26 -29.75 29.85
C LEU A 83 5.14 -28.89 29.26
N ASP A 84 4.14 -29.50 28.61
CA ASP A 84 2.96 -28.82 28.06
C ASP A 84 2.04 -28.19 29.15
N ARG A 85 2.20 -28.64 30.40
CA ARG A 85 1.56 -28.07 31.58
C ARG A 85 2.27 -26.81 32.07
N GLU A 86 3.53 -26.60 31.72
CA GLU A 86 4.26 -25.38 32.08
C GLU A 86 3.73 -24.19 31.29
N ARG A 87 3.32 -23.13 31.98
CA ARG A 87 2.70 -21.93 31.40
C ARG A 87 3.50 -21.35 30.23
N THR A 88 4.82 -21.23 30.38
CA THR A 88 5.71 -20.63 29.36
C THR A 88 5.80 -21.46 28.07
N VAL A 89 5.79 -22.79 28.19
CA VAL A 89 5.82 -23.71 27.05
C VAL A 89 4.49 -23.68 26.34
N ARG A 90 3.39 -23.69 27.09
CA ARG A 90 2.04 -23.58 26.54
C ARG A 90 1.81 -22.28 25.78
N ASN A 91 2.26 -21.13 26.29
CA ASN A 91 2.21 -19.85 25.57
C ASN A 91 2.97 -19.93 24.23
N SER A 92 4.10 -20.63 24.23
CA SER A 92 4.87 -20.87 22.99
C SER A 92 4.11 -21.79 22.02
N LEU A 93 3.44 -22.84 22.52
CA LEU A 93 2.62 -23.74 21.70
C LEU A 93 1.41 -23.02 21.10
N ILE A 94 0.74 -22.13 21.84
CA ILE A 94 -0.33 -21.26 21.31
C ILE A 94 0.19 -20.45 20.12
N ALA A 95 1.33 -19.77 20.29
CA ALA A 95 1.95 -19.01 19.21
C ALA A 95 2.33 -19.88 17.99
N LEU A 96 2.78 -21.11 18.21
CA LEU A 96 3.10 -22.06 17.14
C LEU A 96 1.86 -22.49 16.36
N TYR A 97 0.77 -22.82 17.06
CA TYR A 97 -0.47 -23.22 16.44
C TYR A 97 -1.09 -22.07 15.64
N LEU A 98 -1.08 -20.83 16.17
CA LEU A 98 -1.51 -19.65 15.41
C LEU A 98 -0.63 -19.39 14.19
N ALA A 99 0.70 -19.55 14.29
CA ALA A 99 1.61 -19.43 13.16
C ALA A 99 1.38 -20.52 12.09
N SER A 100 0.83 -21.67 12.47
CA SER A 100 0.40 -22.73 11.55
C SER A 100 -1.01 -22.57 11.00
N GLY A 101 -1.79 -21.60 11.49
CA GLY A 101 -3.19 -21.40 11.12
C GLY A 101 -4.20 -22.30 11.84
N ASP A 102 -3.76 -23.18 12.75
CA ASP A 102 -4.65 -24.04 13.55
C ASP A 102 -5.15 -23.31 14.80
N ARG A 103 -6.14 -22.45 14.59
CA ARG A 103 -6.81 -21.67 15.64
C ARG A 103 -7.50 -22.53 16.69
N ALA A 104 -8.04 -23.69 16.30
CA ALA A 104 -8.81 -24.55 17.20
C ALA A 104 -7.89 -25.16 18.27
N ALA A 105 -6.71 -25.65 17.87
CA ALA A 105 -5.71 -26.15 18.80
C ALA A 105 -5.15 -25.05 19.71
N ALA A 106 -4.93 -23.85 19.17
CA ALA A 106 -4.52 -22.69 19.96
C ALA A 106 -5.58 -22.31 21.02
N GLY A 107 -6.85 -22.23 20.63
CA GLY A 107 -7.97 -21.94 21.52
C GLY A 107 -8.15 -23.01 22.61
N ALA A 108 -7.99 -24.29 22.27
CA ALA A 108 -8.07 -25.38 23.25
C ALA A 108 -6.98 -25.26 24.32
N LEU A 109 -5.74 -24.93 23.93
CA LEU A 109 -4.65 -24.67 24.87
C LEU A 109 -4.88 -23.43 25.72
N PHE A 110 -5.52 -22.42 25.14
CA PHE A 110 -5.82 -21.15 25.78
C PHE A 110 -6.93 -21.27 26.84
N HIS A 111 -7.99 -22.05 26.59
CA HIS A 111 -9.11 -22.18 27.51
C HIS A 111 -8.88 -23.17 28.67
N VAL A 112 -7.94 -24.12 28.56
CA VAL A 112 -7.82 -25.25 29.50
C VAL A 112 -6.49 -25.22 30.27
N PHE A 113 -6.15 -24.13 30.99
CA PHE A 113 -4.88 -24.05 31.76
C PHE A 113 -4.88 -24.94 33.01
N PRO A 114 -3.86 -25.78 33.27
CA PRO A 114 -4.03 -26.84 34.25
C PRO A 114 -3.92 -26.47 35.73
N ASP A 115 -3.24 -25.39 36.15
CA ASP A 115 -2.97 -25.16 37.59
C ASP A 115 -2.69 -23.67 37.95
N GLY A 116 -3.34 -22.70 37.30
CA GLY A 116 -3.21 -21.27 37.69
C GLY A 116 -3.41 -20.23 36.58
N GLY A 117 -4.61 -20.21 35.97
CA GLY A 117 -5.07 -19.12 35.10
C GLY A 117 -4.33 -18.93 33.78
N ARG A 118 -4.95 -18.15 32.88
CA ARG A 118 -4.29 -17.52 31.73
C ARG A 118 -3.46 -16.35 32.26
N ASP A 119 -2.32 -16.05 31.65
CA ASP A 119 -1.53 -14.84 31.96
C ASP A 119 -1.54 -13.84 30.79
N VAL A 120 -1.03 -12.63 31.04
CA VAL A 120 -0.93 -11.56 30.03
C VAL A 120 -0.20 -12.02 28.76
N VAL A 121 0.77 -12.92 28.89
CA VAL A 121 1.54 -13.49 27.76
C VAL A 121 0.67 -14.41 26.90
N SER A 122 -0.20 -15.23 27.52
CA SER A 122 -1.14 -16.10 26.82
C SER A 122 -2.16 -15.31 26.00
N TRP A 123 -2.72 -14.25 26.57
CA TRP A 123 -3.63 -13.32 25.87
C TRP A 123 -2.92 -12.57 24.74
N THR A 124 -1.74 -12.03 25.02
CA THR A 124 -0.93 -11.32 24.02
C THR A 124 -0.58 -12.22 22.83
N ALA A 125 -0.30 -13.51 23.07
CA ALA A 125 -0.05 -14.48 22.01
C ALA A 125 -1.30 -14.72 21.14
N MET A 126 -2.49 -14.78 21.76
CA MET A 126 -3.76 -14.89 21.05
C MET A 126 -4.04 -13.66 20.19
N VAL A 127 -3.97 -12.45 20.78
CA VAL A 127 -4.16 -11.18 20.06
C VAL A 127 -3.21 -11.08 18.86
N THR A 128 -1.90 -11.22 19.11
CA THR A 128 -0.86 -11.10 18.07
C THR A 128 -1.04 -12.14 16.95
N GLY A 129 -1.41 -13.38 17.30
CA GLY A 129 -1.61 -14.44 16.32
C GLY A 129 -2.85 -14.20 15.45
N HIS A 130 -3.96 -13.72 16.02
CA HIS A 130 -5.16 -13.38 15.25
C HIS A 130 -4.91 -12.18 14.32
N THR A 131 -4.22 -11.15 14.78
CA THR A 131 -3.81 -10.00 13.94
C THR A 131 -2.99 -10.46 12.74
N ARG A 132 -2.01 -11.37 12.94
CA ARG A 132 -1.16 -11.90 11.84
C ARG A 132 -1.93 -12.76 10.84
N LEU A 133 -3.02 -13.38 11.25
CA LEU A 133 -3.91 -14.14 10.37
C LEU A 133 -4.90 -13.24 9.61
N GLY A 134 -4.86 -11.92 9.83
CA GLY A 134 -5.77 -10.95 9.21
C GLY A 134 -7.17 -10.90 9.86
N LEU A 135 -7.32 -11.46 11.07
CA LEU A 135 -8.56 -11.49 11.83
C LEU A 135 -8.54 -10.36 12.88
N ALA A 136 -8.58 -9.12 12.40
CA ALA A 136 -8.39 -7.94 13.25
C ALA A 136 -9.55 -7.71 14.22
N ASP A 137 -10.77 -8.03 13.82
CA ASP A 137 -11.98 -8.02 14.65
C ASP A 137 -11.85 -8.95 15.85
N GLU A 138 -11.57 -10.23 15.62
CA GLU A 138 -11.40 -11.22 16.69
C GLU A 138 -10.20 -10.88 17.60
N ALA A 139 -9.12 -10.32 17.03
CA ALA A 139 -7.95 -9.90 17.80
C ALA A 139 -8.27 -8.74 18.75
N VAL A 140 -9.09 -7.78 18.34
CA VAL A 140 -9.57 -6.67 19.18
C VAL A 140 -10.50 -7.19 20.26
N ASP A 141 -11.43 -8.08 19.94
CA ASP A 141 -12.33 -8.68 20.93
C ASP A 141 -11.54 -9.42 22.02
N LEU A 142 -10.51 -10.18 21.64
CA LEU A 142 -9.60 -10.82 22.59
C LEU A 142 -8.83 -9.81 23.46
N PHE A 143 -8.46 -8.66 22.90
CA PHE A 143 -7.75 -7.61 23.63
C PHE A 143 -8.66 -6.92 24.65
N PHE A 144 -9.92 -6.64 24.31
CA PHE A 144 -10.90 -6.09 25.25
C PHE A 144 -11.33 -7.11 26.30
N ALA A 145 -11.52 -8.37 25.92
CA ALA A 145 -11.81 -9.44 26.89
C ALA A 145 -10.70 -9.59 27.93
N MET A 146 -9.43 -9.45 27.52
CA MET A 146 -8.29 -9.43 28.46
C MET A 146 -8.37 -8.27 29.47
N MET A 147 -8.89 -7.10 29.07
CA MET A 147 -9.04 -5.93 29.95
C MET A 147 -10.21 -6.03 30.93
N GLU A 148 -11.20 -6.85 30.60
CA GLU A 148 -12.46 -7.00 31.34
C GLU A 148 -12.44 -8.20 32.30
N GLU A 149 -11.37 -9.00 32.33
CA GLU A 149 -11.23 -10.08 33.33
C GLU A 149 -10.95 -9.49 34.73
N GLU A 150 -11.99 -9.45 35.56
CA GLU A 150 -11.97 -8.86 36.92
C GLU A 150 -11.38 -9.80 38.01
N ASP A 151 -11.20 -11.09 37.71
CA ASP A 151 -11.01 -12.13 38.74
C ASP A 151 -9.55 -12.43 39.17
N ASP A 152 -8.55 -11.73 38.60
CA ASP A 152 -7.14 -11.99 38.92
C ASP A 152 -6.35 -10.68 39.07
N ASP A 153 -6.10 -10.26 40.32
CA ASP A 153 -5.37 -9.03 40.68
C ASP A 153 -3.95 -8.96 40.05
N ASP A 154 -3.42 -10.08 39.55
CA ASP A 154 -2.11 -10.19 38.86
C ASP A 154 -2.21 -10.14 37.32
N LEU A 155 -3.41 -10.14 36.71
CA LEU A 155 -3.60 -10.10 35.25
C LEU A 155 -3.68 -8.66 34.72
N GLY A 156 -2.65 -7.86 35.02
CA GLY A 156 -2.52 -6.52 34.46
C GLY A 156 -2.09 -6.54 32.99
N VAL A 157 -2.73 -5.74 32.14
CA VAL A 157 -2.22 -5.42 30.80
C VAL A 157 -0.84 -4.78 30.95
N ASP A 158 0.17 -5.36 30.32
CA ASP A 158 1.52 -4.77 30.27
C ASP A 158 1.74 -3.99 28.97
N ALA A 159 2.90 -3.34 28.84
CA ALA A 159 3.22 -2.58 27.62
C ALA A 159 3.22 -3.47 26.36
N VAL A 160 3.58 -4.75 26.46
CA VAL A 160 3.63 -5.67 25.32
C VAL A 160 2.21 -6.02 24.86
N ALA A 161 1.32 -6.28 25.80
CA ALA A 161 -0.10 -6.51 25.56
C ALA A 161 -0.78 -5.27 24.96
N ALA A 162 -0.50 -4.08 25.51
CA ALA A 162 -0.98 -2.82 24.94
C ALA A 162 -0.49 -2.62 23.49
N ALA A 163 0.80 -2.89 23.20
CA ALA A 163 1.34 -2.81 21.85
C ALA A 163 0.63 -3.77 20.88
N ALA A 164 0.37 -5.01 21.31
CA ALA A 164 -0.34 -6.01 20.51
C ALA A 164 -1.80 -5.58 20.23
N GLY A 165 -2.49 -5.06 21.23
CA GLY A 165 -3.86 -4.55 21.08
C GLY A 165 -3.94 -3.33 20.16
N PHE A 166 -3.03 -2.36 20.30
CA PHE A 166 -2.95 -1.23 19.38
C PHE A 166 -2.66 -1.68 17.95
N ALA A 167 -1.76 -2.65 17.76
CA ALA A 167 -1.51 -3.22 16.43
C ALA A 167 -2.75 -3.92 15.84
N ALA A 168 -3.55 -4.62 16.66
CA ALA A 168 -4.82 -5.21 16.22
C ALA A 168 -5.82 -4.12 15.78
N CYS A 169 -5.99 -3.07 16.59
CA CYS A 169 -6.84 -1.93 16.25
C CYS A 169 -6.39 -1.21 14.98
N ALA A 170 -5.07 -1.12 14.76
CA ALA A 170 -4.48 -0.49 13.59
C ALA A 170 -4.83 -1.23 12.28
N GLU A 171 -4.94 -2.57 12.33
CA GLU A 171 -5.37 -3.38 11.18
C GLU A 171 -6.89 -3.37 10.99
N LEU A 172 -7.67 -3.19 12.06
CA LEU A 172 -9.13 -3.01 11.98
C LEU A 172 -9.51 -1.69 11.30
N LYS A 173 -8.68 -0.65 11.44
CA LYS A 173 -8.87 0.70 10.85
C LYS A 173 -10.18 1.38 11.27
N ASP A 174 -10.66 1.07 12.47
CA ASP A 174 -11.80 1.74 13.10
C ASP A 174 -11.30 2.74 14.14
N LEU A 175 -11.57 4.02 13.92
CA LEU A 175 -11.12 5.10 14.80
C LEU A 175 -11.83 5.07 16.17
N ALA A 176 -13.11 4.68 16.23
CA ALA A 176 -13.85 4.63 17.49
C ALA A 176 -13.29 3.55 18.41
N VAL A 177 -13.00 2.37 17.84
CA VAL A 177 -12.36 1.26 18.56
C VAL A 177 -10.96 1.64 19.02
N ALA A 178 -10.17 2.27 18.15
CA ALA A 178 -8.83 2.75 18.50
C ALA A 178 -8.84 3.75 19.68
N MET A 179 -9.82 4.66 19.70
CA MET A 179 -9.99 5.61 20.80
C MET A 179 -10.41 4.93 22.11
N ASP A 180 -11.31 3.95 22.06
CA ASP A 180 -11.72 3.18 23.24
C ASP A 180 -10.54 2.38 23.81
N ALA A 181 -9.81 1.66 22.94
CA ALA A 181 -8.61 0.90 23.31
C ALA A 181 -7.56 1.77 24.00
N HIS A 182 -7.23 2.93 23.43
CA HIS A 182 -6.31 3.86 24.08
C HIS A 182 -6.85 4.42 25.39
N GLY A 183 -8.14 4.76 25.46
CA GLY A 183 -8.78 5.25 26.68
C GLY A 183 -8.69 4.24 27.84
N ARG A 184 -8.97 2.96 27.57
CA ARG A 184 -8.89 1.88 28.56
C ARG A 184 -7.45 1.63 29.03
N VAL A 185 -6.49 1.53 28.12
CA VAL A 185 -5.07 1.37 28.47
C VAL A 185 -4.57 2.56 29.30
N ALA A 186 -4.99 3.79 28.96
CA ALA A 186 -4.62 4.98 29.72
C ALA A 186 -5.23 5.00 31.12
N ALA A 187 -6.48 4.53 31.28
CA ALA A 187 -7.15 4.46 32.58
C ALA A 187 -6.48 3.48 33.56
N MET A 188 -5.82 2.43 33.03
CA MET A 188 -5.05 1.47 33.83
C MET A 188 -3.72 2.05 34.36
N GLY A 189 -3.29 3.24 33.91
CA GLY A 189 -2.07 3.88 34.40
C GLY A 189 -0.77 3.17 34.00
N ILE A 190 -0.80 2.32 32.97
CA ILE A 190 0.34 1.53 32.52
C ILE A 190 1.40 2.46 31.90
N ALA A 191 2.66 2.27 32.32
CA ALA A 191 3.79 2.93 31.67
C ALA A 191 4.07 2.27 30.32
N LEU A 192 3.70 2.92 29.23
CA LEU A 192 4.00 2.45 27.88
C LEU A 192 5.49 2.54 27.58
N ASP A 193 6.06 1.45 27.07
CA ASP A 193 7.41 1.43 26.50
C ASP A 193 7.41 2.00 25.07
N THR A 194 8.59 2.14 24.47
CA THR A 194 8.75 2.71 23.13
C THR A 194 7.98 1.92 22.06
N VAL A 195 7.85 0.59 22.21
CA VAL A 195 7.15 -0.26 21.26
C VAL A 195 5.64 0.01 21.32
N ALA A 196 5.08 0.08 22.53
CA ALA A 196 3.67 0.39 22.73
C ALA A 196 3.32 1.82 22.28
N TRP A 197 4.19 2.79 22.54
CA TRP A 197 4.05 4.15 22.01
C TRP A 197 4.03 4.17 20.47
N ASN A 198 4.95 3.44 19.82
CA ASN A 198 4.99 3.35 18.36
C ASN A 198 3.75 2.67 17.78
N ALA A 199 3.28 1.60 18.42
CA ALA A 199 2.06 0.90 18.02
C ALA A 199 0.82 1.80 18.14
N MET A 200 0.73 2.60 19.20
CA MET A 200 -0.34 3.56 19.39
C MET A 200 -0.34 4.67 18.32
N VAL A 201 0.85 5.19 17.96
CA VAL A 201 0.99 6.18 16.88
C VAL A 201 0.61 5.58 15.53
N ASP A 202 1.05 4.35 15.22
CA ASP A 202 0.67 3.64 13.98
C ASP A 202 -0.85 3.40 13.93
N MET A 203 -1.46 3.02 15.05
CA MET A 203 -2.91 2.82 15.18
C MET A 203 -3.69 4.06 14.78
N TYR A 204 -3.42 5.21 15.42
CA TYR A 204 -4.10 6.46 15.06
C TYR A 204 -3.89 6.83 13.58
N ALA A 205 -2.67 6.67 13.07
CA ALA A 205 -2.36 6.96 11.68
C ALA A 205 -3.11 6.06 10.69
N LYS A 206 -3.22 4.76 10.96
CA LYS A 206 -3.95 3.80 10.09
C LYS A 206 -5.47 3.94 10.20
N CYS A 207 -5.98 4.36 11.36
CA CYS A 207 -7.40 4.70 11.55
C CYS A 207 -7.79 6.09 11.00
N GLY A 208 -6.85 6.81 10.37
CA GLY A 208 -7.12 8.07 9.66
C GLY A 208 -6.96 9.36 10.48
N ASP A 209 -6.62 9.29 11.77
CA ASP A 209 -6.35 10.46 12.61
C ASP A 209 -4.85 10.71 12.76
N VAL A 210 -4.24 11.16 11.66
CA VAL A 210 -2.81 11.47 11.58
C VAL A 210 -2.43 12.64 12.51
N ALA A 211 -3.36 13.57 12.75
CA ALA A 211 -3.16 14.68 13.68
C ALA A 211 -3.01 14.18 15.13
N ALA A 212 -3.84 13.24 15.58
CA ALA A 212 -3.66 12.59 16.86
C ALA A 212 -2.36 11.79 16.92
N ALA A 213 -2.02 11.05 15.86
CA ALA A 213 -0.75 10.33 15.77
C ALA A 213 0.45 11.27 15.99
N ARG A 214 0.47 12.43 15.31
CA ARG A 214 1.52 13.45 15.45
C ARG A 214 1.56 14.05 16.87
N ARG A 215 0.40 14.35 17.44
CA ARG A 215 0.29 14.86 18.82
C ARG A 215 0.87 13.87 19.83
N TRP A 216 0.59 12.58 19.68
CA TRP A 216 1.10 11.55 20.59
C TRP A 216 2.58 11.26 20.36
N PHE A 217 3.06 11.26 19.12
CA PHE A 217 4.48 11.20 18.80
C PHE A 217 5.26 12.34 19.49
N ALA A 218 4.77 13.57 19.42
CA ALA A 218 5.39 14.71 20.09
C ALA A 218 5.43 14.54 21.62
N ARG A 219 4.37 13.96 22.21
CA ARG A 219 4.24 13.71 23.65
C ARG A 219 4.98 12.48 24.17
N MET A 220 5.60 11.67 23.30
CA MET A 220 6.40 10.52 23.75
C MET A 220 7.44 10.97 24.78
N PRO A 221 7.48 10.35 25.98
CA PRO A 221 8.41 10.74 27.05
C PRO A 221 9.88 10.61 26.62
N ALA A 222 10.73 11.52 27.09
CA ALA A 222 12.17 11.44 26.86
C ALA A 222 12.78 10.13 27.43
N THR A 223 12.18 9.56 28.48
CA THR A 223 12.58 8.28 29.08
C THR A 223 12.32 7.07 28.18
N ALA A 224 11.33 7.13 27.30
CA ALA A 224 11.10 6.10 26.28
C ALA A 224 12.07 6.26 25.10
N GLY A 225 12.48 7.50 24.80
CA GLY A 225 13.36 7.84 23.68
C GLY A 225 12.70 7.60 22.32
N LYS A 226 12.77 8.57 21.40
CA LYS A 226 12.32 8.34 20.02
C LYS A 226 13.37 7.50 19.31
N THR A 227 12.97 6.35 18.79
CA THR A 227 13.86 5.44 18.05
C THR A 227 13.69 5.64 16.54
N THR A 228 14.56 5.04 15.72
CA THR A 228 14.38 5.01 14.26
C THR A 228 12.98 4.53 13.87
N VAL A 229 12.46 3.52 14.58
CA VAL A 229 11.08 3.03 14.37
C VAL A 229 10.05 4.11 14.65
N SER A 230 10.20 4.88 15.73
CA SER A 230 9.28 5.97 16.08
C SER A 230 9.20 7.02 14.96
N TRP A 231 10.36 7.46 14.47
CA TRP A 231 10.45 8.43 13.37
C TRP A 231 9.88 7.85 12.08
N ASN A 232 10.22 6.60 11.75
CA ASN A 232 9.74 5.91 10.54
C ASN A 232 8.22 5.76 10.51
N THR A 233 7.62 5.36 11.63
CA THR A 233 6.16 5.23 11.74
C THR A 233 5.48 6.56 11.41
N MET A 234 5.96 7.66 11.99
CA MET A 234 5.35 8.97 11.79
C MET A 234 5.63 9.56 10.40
N ILE A 235 6.86 9.46 9.88
CA ILE A 235 7.22 9.94 8.53
C ILE A 235 6.42 9.16 7.47
N SER A 236 6.32 7.84 7.61
CA SER A 236 5.55 6.99 6.69
C SER A 236 4.05 7.27 6.79
N ALA A 237 3.53 7.52 7.99
CA ALA A 237 2.15 7.91 8.19
C ALA A 237 1.80 9.22 7.47
N LEU A 238 2.63 10.26 7.64
CA LEU A 238 2.46 11.55 6.96
C LEU A 238 2.55 11.38 5.43
N SER A 239 3.53 10.62 4.94
CA SER A 239 3.67 10.37 3.50
C SER A 239 2.48 9.62 2.90
N ARG A 240 1.89 8.64 3.61
CA ARG A 240 0.68 7.92 3.14
C ARG A 240 -0.56 8.81 3.16
N ALA A 241 -0.61 9.78 4.07
CA ALA A 241 -1.72 10.72 4.18
C ALA A 241 -1.66 11.86 3.15
N GLY A 242 -0.61 11.91 2.32
CA GLY A 242 -0.38 13.01 1.37
C GLY A 242 0.24 14.25 2.01
N GLU A 243 0.53 14.23 3.32
CA GLU A 243 1.14 15.31 4.09
C GLU A 243 2.67 15.33 3.91
N HIS A 244 3.11 15.32 2.65
CA HIS A 244 4.53 15.17 2.29
C HIS A 244 5.40 16.29 2.86
N GLY A 245 4.86 17.51 3.00
CA GLY A 245 5.59 18.65 3.55
C GLY A 245 5.91 18.46 5.02
N GLU A 246 4.95 17.94 5.78
CA GLU A 246 5.15 17.58 7.19
C GLU A 246 6.12 16.41 7.34
N ALA A 247 6.07 15.43 6.44
CA ALA A 247 7.01 14.32 6.43
C ALA A 247 8.47 14.80 6.28
N LEU A 248 8.73 15.75 5.38
CA LEU A 248 10.06 16.35 5.21
C LEU A 248 10.46 17.23 6.40
N ALA A 249 9.53 17.98 7.00
CA ALA A 249 9.80 18.75 8.21
C ALA A 249 10.21 17.84 9.37
N LEU A 250 9.49 16.72 9.55
CA LEU A 250 9.78 15.75 10.60
C LEU A 250 11.11 15.02 10.37
N PHE A 251 11.47 14.76 9.11
CA PHE A 251 12.80 14.24 8.78
C PHE A 251 13.92 15.22 9.17
N ARG A 252 13.71 16.53 9.01
CA ARG A 252 14.68 17.53 9.48
C ARG A 252 14.79 17.56 11.00
N GLU A 253 13.67 17.43 11.70
CA GLU A 253 13.69 17.30 13.16
C GLU A 253 14.49 16.07 13.60
N MET A 254 14.33 14.93 12.93
CA MET A 254 15.15 13.73 13.16
C MET A 254 16.64 14.00 12.92
N GLN A 255 17.00 14.70 11.84
CA GLN A 255 18.39 15.06 11.54
C GLN A 255 18.98 16.00 12.60
N LEU A 256 18.20 16.98 13.07
CA LEU A 256 18.62 17.96 14.08
C LEU A 256 18.76 17.35 15.48
N ALA A 257 17.97 16.33 15.81
CA ALA A 257 18.12 15.58 17.05
C ALA A 257 19.49 14.86 17.13
N GLY A 258 20.00 14.38 15.99
CA GLY A 258 21.39 13.92 15.80
C GLY A 258 21.75 12.60 16.49
N ASP A 259 20.87 12.06 17.33
CA ASP A 259 21.01 10.83 18.10
C ASP A 259 20.47 9.60 17.35
N VAL A 260 19.60 9.80 16.36
CA VAL A 260 18.99 8.73 15.56
C VAL A 260 19.40 8.84 14.09
N ARG A 261 19.93 7.75 13.54
CA ARG A 261 20.26 7.67 12.11
C ARG A 261 19.06 7.17 11.29
N PRO A 262 18.76 7.81 10.15
CA PRO A 262 17.82 7.29 9.17
C PRO A 262 18.25 5.90 8.68
N ASP A 263 17.29 4.99 8.56
CA ASP A 263 17.46 3.68 7.91
C ASP A 263 16.82 3.67 6.53
N ASP A 264 16.97 2.55 5.81
CA ASP A 264 16.46 2.40 4.45
C ASP A 264 14.95 2.72 4.33
N ALA A 265 14.15 2.35 5.33
CA ALA A 265 12.72 2.66 5.35
C ALA A 265 12.46 4.16 5.51
N THR A 266 13.23 4.84 6.37
CA THR A 266 13.19 6.32 6.46
C THR A 266 13.49 6.94 5.10
N LEU A 267 14.59 6.51 4.46
CA LEU A 267 15.09 7.13 3.24
C LEU A 267 14.13 6.94 2.07
N VAL A 268 13.52 5.76 1.92
CA VAL A 268 12.50 5.50 0.88
C VAL A 268 11.26 6.38 1.09
N ALA A 269 10.78 6.52 2.33
CA ALA A 269 9.62 7.37 2.62
C ALA A 269 9.91 8.86 2.33
N VAL A 270 11.10 9.34 2.70
CA VAL A 270 11.55 10.71 2.44
C VAL A 270 11.72 10.96 0.93
N LEU A 271 12.32 10.03 0.20
CA LEU A 271 12.46 10.15 -1.27
C LEU A 271 11.10 10.21 -1.97
N GLY A 272 10.12 9.41 -1.51
CA GLY A 272 8.75 9.50 -1.99
C GLY A 272 8.13 10.88 -1.73
N ALA A 273 8.29 11.42 -0.52
CA ALA A 273 7.82 12.78 -0.19
C ALA A 273 8.51 13.85 -1.06
N CYS A 274 9.82 13.72 -1.31
CA CYS A 274 10.54 14.61 -2.23
C CYS A 274 9.98 14.53 -3.65
N ALA A 275 9.72 13.32 -4.15
CA ALA A 275 9.18 13.08 -5.49
C ALA A 275 7.80 13.73 -5.68
N HIS A 276 6.95 13.73 -4.64
CA HIS A 276 5.63 14.36 -4.67
C HIS A 276 5.67 15.89 -4.60
N LEU A 277 6.65 16.46 -3.88
CA LEU A 277 6.78 17.91 -3.70
C LEU A 277 7.69 18.58 -4.72
N GLY A 278 8.43 17.80 -5.52
CA GLY A 278 9.53 18.32 -6.33
C GLY A 278 10.69 18.85 -5.48
N ALA A 279 10.90 18.29 -4.28
CA ALA A 279 11.93 18.73 -3.34
C ALA A 279 13.32 18.13 -3.69
N LEU A 280 13.89 18.64 -4.78
CA LEU A 280 15.14 18.15 -5.37
C LEU A 280 16.34 18.27 -4.43
N ASP A 281 16.45 19.35 -3.65
CA ASP A 281 17.61 19.57 -2.78
C ASP A 281 17.63 18.58 -1.62
N ALA A 282 16.46 18.34 -1.02
CA ALA A 282 16.29 17.28 -0.02
C ALA A 282 16.59 15.90 -0.60
N GLY A 283 16.13 15.62 -1.84
CA GLY A 283 16.43 14.37 -2.55
C GLY A 283 17.92 14.17 -2.81
N ARG A 284 18.63 15.21 -3.26
CA ARG A 284 20.09 15.21 -3.47
C ARG A 284 20.85 14.97 -2.17
N TRP A 285 20.39 15.57 -1.06
CA TRP A 285 20.97 15.31 0.26
C TRP A 285 20.84 13.83 0.62
N VAL A 286 19.66 13.23 0.43
CA VAL A 286 19.43 11.81 0.71
C VAL A 286 20.32 10.93 -0.18
N HIS A 287 20.42 11.22 -1.47
CA HIS A 287 21.30 10.48 -2.37
C HIS A 287 22.77 10.54 -1.90
N ALA A 288 23.26 11.72 -1.53
CA ALA A 288 24.61 11.88 -0.98
C ALA A 288 24.79 11.14 0.36
N TYR A 289 23.78 11.12 1.22
CA TYR A 289 23.78 10.36 2.47
C TYR A 289 23.90 8.86 2.21
N VAL A 290 23.09 8.31 1.30
CA VAL A 290 23.13 6.89 0.88
C VAL A 290 24.52 6.54 0.37
N ALA A 291 25.08 7.34 -0.54
CA ALA A 291 26.40 7.10 -1.12
C ALA A 291 27.52 7.06 -0.06
N ARG A 292 27.43 7.91 0.97
CA ARG A 292 28.43 7.99 2.06
C ARG A 292 28.31 6.85 3.07
N HIS A 293 27.09 6.42 3.40
CA HIS A 293 26.86 5.50 4.53
C HIS A 293 26.62 4.06 4.13
N HIS A 294 26.07 3.82 2.93
CA HIS A 294 25.69 2.49 2.47
C HIS A 294 26.56 2.01 1.29
N GLY A 295 27.42 2.89 0.75
CA GLY A 295 28.32 2.59 -0.37
C GLY A 295 27.61 2.51 -1.72
N ARG A 296 28.36 2.17 -2.78
CA ARG A 296 27.87 2.20 -4.17
C ARG A 296 26.78 1.15 -4.47
N LEU A 297 26.75 0.05 -3.72
CA LEU A 297 25.78 -1.06 -3.86
C LEU A 297 24.43 -0.77 -3.19
N ALA A 298 24.32 0.31 -2.42
CA ALA A 298 23.08 0.67 -1.72
C ALA A 298 21.97 1.19 -2.65
N ALA A 299 22.35 1.61 -3.85
CA ALA A 299 21.38 1.94 -4.89
C ALA A 299 20.78 0.67 -5.53
N ASP A 300 21.30 -0.53 -5.26
CA ASP A 300 20.67 -1.76 -5.75
C ASP A 300 19.44 -2.10 -4.90
N GLY A 301 18.27 -2.13 -5.54
CA GLY A 301 16.99 -2.47 -4.90
C GLY A 301 16.09 -1.26 -4.62
N VAL A 302 15.43 -1.24 -3.46
CA VAL A 302 14.31 -0.33 -3.17
C VAL A 302 14.75 1.14 -3.13
N ILE A 303 15.92 1.45 -2.57
CA ILE A 303 16.43 2.82 -2.50
C ILE A 303 16.74 3.37 -3.88
N GLY A 304 17.40 2.60 -4.77
CA GLY A 304 17.66 3.04 -6.14
C GLY A 304 16.38 3.30 -6.92
N ASN A 305 15.39 2.41 -6.79
CA ASN A 305 14.08 2.60 -7.40
C ASN A 305 13.41 3.90 -6.92
N ALA A 306 13.52 4.22 -5.62
CA ALA A 306 13.02 5.47 -5.05
C ALA A 306 13.82 6.71 -5.52
N LEU A 307 15.14 6.58 -5.70
CA LEU A 307 15.98 7.65 -6.27
C LEU A 307 15.63 7.95 -7.73
N ILE A 308 15.43 6.91 -8.56
CA ILE A 308 15.01 7.06 -9.95
C ILE A 308 13.65 7.78 -10.02
N ASP A 309 12.66 7.34 -9.24
CA ASP A 309 11.34 7.99 -9.20
C ASP A 309 11.42 9.44 -8.71
N MET A 310 12.22 9.71 -7.67
CA MET A 310 12.45 11.05 -7.14
C MET A 310 13.09 11.97 -8.19
N TYR A 311 14.22 11.59 -8.79
CA TYR A 311 14.88 12.41 -9.80
C TYR A 311 13.98 12.64 -11.01
N ALA A 312 13.29 11.61 -11.49
CA ALA A 312 12.35 11.75 -12.61
C ALA A 312 11.23 12.74 -12.26
N LYS A 313 10.56 12.62 -11.11
CA LYS A 313 9.45 13.53 -10.74
C LYS A 313 9.91 14.95 -10.39
N CYS A 314 11.14 15.11 -9.90
CA CYS A 314 11.77 16.41 -9.66
C CYS A 314 12.29 17.10 -10.94
N GLY A 315 12.13 16.49 -12.11
CA GLY A 315 12.53 17.09 -13.38
C GLY A 315 13.95 16.81 -13.85
N GLU A 316 14.70 15.98 -13.13
CA GLU A 316 16.12 15.67 -13.37
C GLU A 316 16.28 14.26 -13.94
N VAL A 317 15.65 13.98 -15.08
CA VAL A 317 15.61 12.64 -15.67
C VAL A 317 17.00 12.09 -16.04
N ASP A 318 17.96 12.96 -16.37
CA ASP A 318 19.33 12.53 -16.67
C ASP A 318 20.03 11.98 -15.43
N HIS A 319 19.82 12.58 -14.24
CA HIS A 319 20.29 12.01 -12.98
C HIS A 319 19.60 10.67 -12.65
N ALA A 320 18.34 10.50 -13.04
CA ALA A 320 17.65 9.21 -12.91
C ALA A 320 18.30 8.13 -13.79
N ILE A 321 18.74 8.47 -15.01
CA ILE A 321 19.50 7.59 -15.90
C ILE A 321 20.85 7.24 -15.28
N GLU A 322 21.57 8.20 -14.71
CA GLU A 322 22.85 7.94 -14.03
C GLU A 322 22.70 6.93 -12.88
N VAL A 323 21.64 7.05 -12.08
CA VAL A 323 21.33 6.09 -11.02
C VAL A 323 21.03 4.72 -11.61
N PHE A 324 20.18 4.64 -12.64
CA PHE A 324 19.86 3.39 -13.34
C PHE A 324 21.10 2.69 -13.92
N ASP A 325 22.00 3.46 -14.53
CA ASP A 325 23.24 2.98 -15.12
C ASP A 325 24.25 2.48 -14.08
N ALA A 326 24.23 3.09 -12.88
CA ALA A 326 25.08 2.68 -11.77
C ALA A 326 24.62 1.39 -11.05
N MET A 327 23.35 0.98 -11.22
CA MET A 327 22.79 -0.22 -10.57
C MET A 327 23.33 -1.52 -11.19
N ALA A 328 23.79 -2.44 -10.35
CA ALA A 328 24.29 -3.75 -10.77
C ALA A 328 23.16 -4.73 -11.05
N THR A 329 22.04 -4.62 -10.31
CA THR A 329 20.85 -5.46 -10.50
C THR A 329 19.63 -4.61 -10.71
N ARG A 330 18.92 -4.86 -11.81
CA ARG A 330 17.71 -4.11 -12.21
C ARG A 330 16.53 -5.05 -12.21
N ASP A 331 15.52 -4.75 -11.40
CA ASP A 331 14.29 -5.52 -11.33
C ASP A 331 13.17 -4.88 -12.16
N VAL A 332 11.99 -5.48 -12.12
CA VAL A 332 10.82 -4.98 -12.84
C VAL A 332 10.44 -3.55 -12.44
N TYR A 333 10.68 -3.16 -11.19
CA TYR A 333 10.37 -1.83 -10.68
C TYR A 333 11.41 -0.81 -11.14
N THR A 334 12.69 -1.19 -11.20
CA THR A 334 13.76 -0.34 -11.75
C THR A 334 13.46 0.09 -13.19
N TYR A 335 13.11 -0.87 -14.06
CA TYR A 335 12.71 -0.56 -15.43
C TYR A 335 11.39 0.22 -15.49
N ALA A 336 10.39 -0.13 -14.67
CA ALA A 336 9.12 0.57 -14.67
C ALA A 336 9.26 2.06 -14.33
N SER A 337 10.04 2.39 -13.29
CA SER A 337 10.32 3.77 -12.90
C SER A 337 11.05 4.53 -14.00
N MET A 338 12.05 3.92 -14.65
CA MET A 338 12.81 4.57 -15.72
C MET A 338 11.95 4.80 -16.98
N ILE A 339 11.18 3.79 -17.41
CA ILE A 339 10.27 3.90 -18.57
C ILE A 339 9.25 5.01 -18.33
N MET A 340 8.63 5.04 -17.14
CA MET A 340 7.64 6.07 -16.78
C MET A 340 8.28 7.46 -16.74
N GLY A 341 9.45 7.58 -16.09
CA GLY A 341 10.18 8.85 -16.02
C GLY A 341 10.49 9.41 -17.41
N LEU A 342 11.08 8.61 -18.29
CA LEU A 342 11.37 9.01 -19.68
C LEU A 342 10.09 9.40 -20.44
N ALA A 343 9.01 8.64 -20.28
CA ALA A 343 7.72 8.94 -20.91
C ALA A 343 7.19 10.31 -20.50
N THR A 344 7.18 10.62 -19.19
CA THR A 344 6.68 11.90 -18.67
C THR A 344 7.53 13.10 -19.08
N HIS A 345 8.81 12.88 -19.37
CA HIS A 345 9.75 13.88 -19.89
C HIS A 345 9.76 13.99 -21.42
N GLY A 346 8.82 13.34 -22.11
CA GLY A 346 8.71 13.40 -23.57
C GLY A 346 9.81 12.64 -24.32
N ARG A 347 10.64 11.86 -23.61
CA ARG A 347 11.72 11.02 -24.18
C ARG A 347 11.17 9.64 -24.57
N ALA A 348 10.16 9.64 -25.44
CA ALA A 348 9.39 8.44 -25.75
C ALA A 348 10.23 7.33 -26.41
N ASP A 349 11.16 7.68 -27.30
CA ASP A 349 12.02 6.69 -27.95
C ASP A 349 12.99 6.02 -26.96
N ASP A 350 13.51 6.78 -25.99
CA ASP A 350 14.33 6.22 -24.90
C ASP A 350 13.50 5.32 -24.00
N ALA A 351 12.26 5.71 -23.67
CA ALA A 351 11.34 4.89 -22.88
C ALA A 351 11.03 3.54 -23.55
N LEU A 352 10.78 3.56 -24.86
CA LEU A 352 10.59 2.33 -25.65
C LEU A 352 11.89 1.52 -25.78
N GLY A 353 13.03 2.19 -25.88
CA GLY A 353 14.35 1.55 -25.83
C GLY A 353 14.60 0.81 -24.53
N MET A 354 14.24 1.41 -23.39
CA MET A 354 14.30 0.80 -22.05
C MET A 354 13.35 -0.39 -21.92
N PHE A 355 12.15 -0.31 -22.51
CA PHE A 355 11.23 -1.44 -22.56
C PHE A 355 11.80 -2.62 -23.36
N ASP A 356 12.48 -2.36 -24.48
CA ASP A 356 13.15 -3.43 -25.21
C ASP A 356 14.38 -3.98 -24.48
N GLU A 357 15.14 -3.14 -23.76
CA GLU A 357 16.23 -3.59 -22.89
C GLU A 357 15.72 -4.52 -21.79
N MET A 358 14.65 -4.12 -21.10
CA MET A 358 13.97 -4.94 -20.09
C MET A 358 13.65 -6.35 -20.60
N ARG A 359 13.10 -6.42 -21.83
CA ARG A 359 12.76 -7.70 -22.48
C ARG A 359 14.00 -8.51 -22.84
N ARG A 360 15.06 -7.88 -23.36
CA ARG A 360 16.34 -8.55 -23.68
C ARG A 360 17.03 -9.07 -22.43
N ALA A 361 16.90 -8.36 -21.31
CA ALA A 361 17.40 -8.78 -20.00
C ALA A 361 16.58 -9.92 -19.36
N GLY A 362 15.49 -10.36 -20.00
CA GLY A 362 14.62 -11.41 -19.48
C GLY A 362 13.71 -10.97 -18.32
N VAL A 363 13.64 -9.67 -18.03
CA VAL A 363 12.78 -9.12 -16.99
C VAL A 363 11.36 -8.99 -17.55
N ARG A 364 10.39 -9.63 -16.90
CA ARG A 364 8.98 -9.62 -17.36
C ARG A 364 8.32 -8.27 -17.01
N PRO A 365 7.71 -7.57 -17.98
CA PRO A 365 6.94 -6.35 -17.70
C PRO A 365 5.77 -6.61 -16.74
N ASN A 366 5.55 -5.69 -15.80
CA ASN A 366 4.33 -5.60 -15.00
C ASN A 366 3.40 -4.51 -15.54
N GLY A 367 2.25 -4.31 -14.89
CA GLY A 367 1.29 -3.26 -15.27
C GLY A 367 1.93 -1.86 -15.28
N VAL A 368 2.74 -1.52 -14.28
CA VAL A 368 3.36 -0.18 -14.18
C VAL A 368 4.31 0.09 -15.36
N ALA A 369 5.15 -0.88 -15.73
CA ALA A 369 6.04 -0.74 -16.89
C ALA A 369 5.25 -0.58 -18.20
N LEU A 370 4.18 -1.35 -18.38
CA LEU A 370 3.33 -1.28 -19.57
C LEU A 370 2.52 0.01 -19.64
N LEU A 371 2.11 0.56 -18.49
CA LEU A 371 1.53 1.90 -18.41
C LEU A 371 2.53 2.97 -18.86
N GLY A 372 3.80 2.86 -18.46
CA GLY A 372 4.87 3.75 -18.92
C GLY A 372 5.08 3.69 -20.43
N VAL A 373 5.00 2.50 -21.04
CA VAL A 373 5.04 2.33 -22.51
C VAL A 373 3.84 3.02 -23.17
N LEU A 374 2.63 2.84 -22.63
CA LEU A 374 1.44 3.53 -23.16
C LEU A 374 1.55 5.05 -23.02
N ALA A 375 2.08 5.55 -21.90
CA ALA A 375 2.33 6.98 -21.70
C ALA A 375 3.34 7.51 -22.72
N ALA A 376 4.44 6.79 -22.99
CA ALA A 376 5.40 7.15 -24.02
C ALA A 376 4.74 7.24 -25.40
N CYS A 377 3.92 6.25 -25.77
CA CYS A 377 3.13 6.29 -27.00
C CYS A 377 2.14 7.46 -27.03
N CYS A 378 1.52 7.80 -25.90
CA CYS A 378 0.59 8.92 -25.78
C CYS A 378 1.27 10.26 -26.06
N HIS A 379 2.38 10.53 -25.38
CA HIS A 379 3.13 11.77 -25.52
C HIS A 379 3.79 11.92 -26.90
N ALA A 380 4.23 10.82 -27.51
CA ALA A 380 4.77 10.82 -28.87
C ALA A 380 3.69 10.82 -29.98
N GLY A 381 2.40 10.68 -29.63
CA GLY A 381 1.32 10.56 -30.61
C GLY A 381 1.35 9.27 -31.43
N ARG A 382 2.04 8.22 -30.96
CA ARG A 382 2.15 6.91 -31.63
C ARG A 382 0.94 6.04 -31.31
N VAL A 383 -0.24 6.48 -31.76
CA VAL A 383 -1.54 5.91 -31.36
C VAL A 383 -1.65 4.42 -31.67
N ASP A 384 -1.28 4.01 -32.87
CA ASP A 384 -1.42 2.61 -33.30
C ASP A 384 -0.47 1.68 -32.54
N ASP A 385 0.75 2.14 -32.22
CA ASP A 385 1.68 1.42 -31.36
C ASP A 385 1.10 1.26 -29.95
N GLY A 386 0.53 2.33 -29.37
CA GLY A 386 -0.09 2.29 -28.04
C GLY A 386 -1.26 1.30 -27.97
N ILE A 387 -2.17 1.33 -28.94
CA ILE A 387 -3.29 0.38 -29.01
C ILE A 387 -2.81 -1.07 -29.21
N ARG A 388 -1.73 -1.28 -29.98
CA ARG A 388 -1.09 -2.59 -30.09
C ARG A 388 -0.55 -3.06 -28.73
N HIS A 389 0.19 -2.21 -28.02
CA HIS A 389 0.74 -2.55 -26.71
C HIS A 389 -0.36 -2.89 -25.69
N LEU A 390 -1.47 -2.15 -25.67
CA LEU A 390 -2.62 -2.45 -24.80
C LEU A 390 -3.18 -3.85 -25.06
N ARG A 391 -3.33 -4.25 -26.32
CA ARG A 391 -3.80 -5.60 -26.71
C ARG A 391 -2.79 -6.70 -26.37
N ASP A 392 -1.50 -6.38 -26.47
CA ASP A 392 -0.41 -7.33 -26.21
C ASP A 392 -0.16 -7.58 -24.72
N MET A 393 -0.67 -6.73 -23.82
CA MET A 393 -0.49 -6.90 -22.37
C MET A 393 -0.91 -8.30 -21.89
N ALA A 394 -2.16 -8.71 -22.14
CA ALA A 394 -2.65 -10.01 -21.71
C ALA A 394 -2.07 -11.15 -22.55
N ARG A 395 -1.99 -10.95 -23.88
CA ARG A 395 -1.62 -11.99 -24.84
C ARG A 395 -0.13 -12.36 -24.80
N CYS A 396 0.74 -11.36 -24.71
CA CYS A 396 2.19 -11.52 -24.83
C CYS A 396 2.91 -11.40 -23.48
N HIS A 397 2.36 -10.63 -22.54
CA HIS A 397 3.00 -10.38 -21.25
C HIS A 397 2.30 -11.08 -20.07
N GLY A 398 1.08 -11.61 -20.26
CA GLY A 398 0.32 -12.24 -19.18
C GLY A 398 -0.20 -11.25 -18.13
N VAL A 399 -0.25 -9.96 -18.47
CA VAL A 399 -0.71 -8.88 -17.58
C VAL A 399 -2.08 -8.40 -18.07
N ALA A 400 -3.11 -8.55 -17.23
CA ALA A 400 -4.43 -8.01 -17.56
C ALA A 400 -4.40 -6.46 -17.56
N PRO A 401 -4.92 -5.80 -18.60
CA PRO A 401 -5.05 -4.34 -18.59
C PRO A 401 -5.97 -3.88 -17.45
N GLY A 402 -5.41 -3.09 -16.53
CA GLY A 402 -6.16 -2.37 -15.50
C GLY A 402 -6.73 -1.03 -16.02
N ILE A 403 -7.54 -0.36 -15.19
CA ILE A 403 -8.24 0.88 -15.54
C ILE A 403 -7.33 2.01 -16.02
N GLU A 404 -6.15 2.16 -15.40
CA GLU A 404 -5.13 3.15 -15.77
C GLU A 404 -4.65 2.98 -17.23
N HIS A 405 -4.51 1.74 -17.70
CA HIS A 405 -4.04 1.46 -19.07
C HIS A 405 -5.10 1.87 -20.10
N TYR A 406 -6.38 1.60 -19.79
CA TYR A 406 -7.49 2.07 -20.61
C TYR A 406 -7.62 3.59 -20.58
N GLY A 407 -7.47 4.22 -19.41
CA GLY A 407 -7.44 5.69 -19.28
C GLY A 407 -6.38 6.32 -20.18
N CYS A 408 -5.15 5.81 -20.14
CA CYS A 408 -4.07 6.28 -21.00
C CYS A 408 -4.38 6.10 -22.49
N ALA A 409 -4.92 4.95 -22.89
CA ALA A 409 -5.30 4.68 -24.28
C ALA A 409 -6.47 5.57 -24.77
N VAL A 410 -7.45 5.84 -23.91
CA VAL A 410 -8.57 6.74 -24.21
C VAL A 410 -8.08 8.18 -24.35
N ASP A 411 -7.20 8.66 -23.45
CA ASP A 411 -6.56 9.97 -23.58
C ASP A 411 -5.77 10.08 -24.90
N MET A 412 -4.99 9.06 -25.24
CA MET A 412 -4.21 8.99 -26.49
C MET A 412 -5.11 9.07 -27.74
N LEU A 413 -6.18 8.26 -27.82
CA LEU A 413 -7.15 8.32 -28.91
C LEU A 413 -7.88 9.67 -28.96
N GLY A 414 -8.21 10.22 -27.79
CA GLY A 414 -8.87 11.50 -27.62
C GLY A 414 -8.03 12.66 -28.16
N ARG A 415 -6.75 12.73 -27.76
CA ARG A 415 -5.78 13.71 -28.28
C ARG A 415 -5.59 13.58 -29.78
N ALA A 416 -5.60 12.36 -30.32
CA ALA A 416 -5.53 12.12 -31.76
C ALA A 416 -6.84 12.46 -32.51
N GLY A 417 -7.94 12.70 -31.80
CA GLY A 417 -9.25 13.00 -32.40
C GLY A 417 -10.02 11.76 -32.89
N ARG A 418 -9.55 10.55 -32.54
CA ARG A 418 -10.18 9.26 -32.89
C ARG A 418 -11.32 8.95 -31.90
N LEU A 419 -12.29 9.86 -31.79
CA LEU A 419 -13.33 9.81 -30.75
C LEU A 419 -14.25 8.58 -30.84
N ASN A 420 -14.51 8.08 -32.06
CA ASN A 420 -15.31 6.86 -32.23
C ASN A 420 -14.59 5.64 -31.65
N GLU A 421 -13.31 5.49 -31.94
CA GLU A 421 -12.49 4.40 -31.39
C GLU A 421 -12.32 4.53 -29.88
N ALA A 422 -12.26 5.76 -29.35
CA ALA A 422 -12.25 6.00 -27.91
C ALA A 422 -13.55 5.51 -27.24
N GLU A 423 -14.72 5.80 -27.82
CA GLU A 423 -16.00 5.27 -27.32
C GLU A 423 -16.11 3.75 -27.43
N GLU A 424 -15.66 3.17 -28.54
CA GLU A 424 -15.63 1.72 -28.73
C GLU A 424 -14.72 1.04 -27.71
N LEU A 425 -13.55 1.64 -27.43
CA LEU A 425 -12.63 1.15 -26.42
C LEU A 425 -13.26 1.18 -25.02
N VAL A 426 -13.89 2.29 -24.64
CA VAL A 426 -14.60 2.43 -23.36
C VAL A 426 -15.74 1.41 -23.24
N ALA A 427 -16.49 1.17 -24.32
CA ALA A 427 -17.57 0.19 -24.33
C ALA A 427 -17.06 -1.27 -24.22
N ALA A 428 -15.84 -1.54 -24.68
CA ALA A 428 -15.20 -2.86 -24.64
C ALA A 428 -14.41 -3.12 -23.34
N MET A 429 -14.37 -2.17 -22.40
CA MET A 429 -13.64 -2.35 -21.14
C MET A 429 -14.24 -3.51 -20.31
N PRO A 430 -13.39 -4.39 -19.73
CA PRO A 430 -13.86 -5.49 -18.88
C PRO A 430 -14.19 -5.04 -17.44
N MET A 431 -14.01 -3.76 -17.13
CA MET A 431 -14.37 -3.13 -15.85
C MET A 431 -15.13 -1.83 -16.07
N ALA A 432 -15.85 -1.38 -15.03
CA ALA A 432 -16.53 -0.10 -15.05
C ALA A 432 -15.51 1.06 -15.22
N PRO A 433 -15.74 1.98 -16.17
CA PRO A 433 -14.89 3.16 -16.33
C PRO A 433 -15.04 4.12 -15.14
N ASP A 434 -13.93 4.63 -14.64
CA ASP A 434 -13.87 5.56 -13.50
C ASP A 434 -13.98 7.03 -13.94
N ALA A 435 -13.91 7.95 -12.98
CA ALA A 435 -13.95 9.38 -13.26
C ALA A 435 -12.86 9.84 -14.23
N LEU A 436 -11.65 9.27 -14.15
CA LEU A 436 -10.51 9.66 -14.98
C LEU A 436 -10.72 9.30 -16.46
N VAL A 437 -11.18 8.09 -16.76
CA VAL A 437 -11.49 7.65 -18.13
C VAL A 437 -12.58 8.53 -18.74
N ARG A 438 -13.62 8.84 -17.96
CA ARG A 438 -14.74 9.68 -18.40
C ARG A 438 -14.33 11.13 -18.63
N GLY A 439 -13.55 11.69 -17.71
CA GLY A 439 -12.95 13.03 -17.83
C GLY A 439 -12.04 13.14 -19.05
N SER A 440 -11.25 12.09 -19.34
CA SER A 440 -10.39 12.03 -20.54
C SER A 440 -11.20 12.07 -21.84
N LEU A 441 -12.30 11.31 -21.91
CA LEU A 441 -13.21 11.35 -23.05
C LEU A 441 -13.91 12.71 -23.20
N LEU A 442 -14.32 13.33 -22.08
CA LEU A 442 -14.92 14.67 -22.06
C LEU A 442 -13.92 15.74 -22.54
N ALA A 443 -12.68 15.67 -22.07
CA ALA A 443 -11.60 16.57 -22.48
C ALA A 443 -11.28 16.42 -23.99
N ALA A 444 -11.32 15.20 -24.52
CA ALA A 444 -11.19 14.94 -25.94
C ALA A 444 -12.34 15.57 -26.75
N CYS A 445 -13.57 15.44 -26.27
CA CYS A 445 -14.73 16.08 -26.89
C CYS A 445 -14.59 17.60 -26.91
N ARG A 446 -14.10 18.21 -25.81
CA ARG A 446 -13.78 19.64 -25.75
C ARG A 446 -12.76 20.03 -26.81
N ALA A 447 -11.64 19.30 -26.90
CA ALA A 447 -10.57 19.60 -27.84
C ALA A 447 -11.03 19.56 -29.31
N ARG A 448 -12.07 18.77 -29.61
CA ARG A 448 -12.65 18.64 -30.96
C ARG A 448 -13.95 19.43 -31.14
N GLY A 449 -14.42 20.12 -30.10
CA GLY A 449 -15.69 20.82 -30.12
C GLY A 449 -16.91 19.91 -30.29
N ASP A 450 -16.84 18.62 -29.96
CA ASP A 450 -17.96 17.67 -30.07
C ASP A 450 -18.87 17.77 -28.83
N VAL A 451 -19.77 18.76 -28.83
CA VAL A 451 -20.68 19.02 -27.70
C VAL A 451 -21.73 17.92 -27.56
N GLU A 452 -22.17 17.29 -28.64
CA GLU A 452 -23.19 16.24 -28.56
C GLU A 452 -22.67 15.00 -27.83
N ARG A 453 -21.42 14.60 -28.13
CA ARG A 453 -20.76 13.52 -27.40
C ARG A 453 -20.47 13.90 -25.96
N ALA A 454 -19.97 15.11 -25.72
CA ALA A 454 -19.76 15.61 -24.36
C ALA A 454 -21.03 15.57 -23.49
N GLU A 455 -22.21 15.92 -24.06
CA GLU A 455 -23.49 15.81 -23.35
C GLU A 455 -23.91 14.38 -23.04
N ARG A 456 -23.54 13.40 -23.88
CA ARG A 456 -23.76 11.98 -23.56
C ARG A 456 -22.86 11.54 -22.41
N VAL A 457 -21.59 11.94 -22.42
CA VAL A 457 -20.63 11.62 -21.36
C VAL A 457 -21.09 12.22 -20.03
N MET A 458 -21.48 13.50 -20.00
CA MET A 458 -22.00 14.16 -18.78
C MET A 458 -23.23 13.46 -18.21
N ARG A 459 -24.17 13.03 -19.07
CA ARG A 459 -25.35 12.26 -18.63
C ARG A 459 -24.95 10.90 -18.05
N TRP A 460 -23.97 10.24 -18.64
CA TRP A 460 -23.46 8.98 -18.12
C TRP A 460 -22.76 9.17 -16.75
N MET A 461 -22.03 10.26 -16.55
CA MET A 461 -21.41 10.61 -15.26
C MET A 461 -22.44 10.94 -14.17
N ASP A 462 -23.53 11.63 -14.52
CA ASP A 462 -24.64 11.89 -13.59
C ASP A 462 -25.31 10.60 -13.07
N VAL A 463 -25.33 9.54 -13.89
CA VAL A 463 -25.93 8.26 -13.53
C VAL A 463 -24.98 7.40 -12.69
N CYS A 464 -23.66 7.53 -12.90
CA CYS A 464 -22.68 6.64 -12.28
C CYS A 464 -22.03 7.19 -10.99
N ASP A 465 -21.75 8.51 -10.92
CA ASP A 465 -20.90 9.11 -9.87
C ASP A 465 -21.41 10.48 -9.40
N ASP A 466 -22.65 10.57 -8.88
CA ASP A 466 -23.26 11.79 -8.30
C ASP A 466 -23.16 13.10 -9.13
N GLY A 467 -22.70 13.05 -10.39
CA GLY A 467 -22.55 14.19 -11.28
C GLY A 467 -21.19 14.46 -11.90
N GLY A 468 -20.11 13.75 -11.56
CA GLY A 468 -18.75 14.15 -11.96
C GLY A 468 -18.22 15.34 -11.15
N ASP A 469 -16.94 15.66 -11.31
CA ASP A 469 -16.28 16.66 -10.46
C ASP A 469 -16.56 18.11 -10.89
N SER A 470 -16.00 19.08 -10.16
CA SER A 470 -16.13 20.49 -10.50
C SER A 470 -15.45 20.85 -11.83
N GLY A 471 -14.38 20.14 -12.19
CA GLY A 471 -13.62 20.28 -13.42
C GLY A 471 -14.43 19.89 -14.66
N ASP A 472 -15.14 18.76 -14.63
CA ASP A 472 -15.99 18.27 -15.72
C ASP A 472 -17.06 19.28 -16.11
N HIS A 473 -17.73 19.86 -15.11
CA HIS A 473 -18.73 20.90 -15.32
C HIS A 473 -18.12 22.20 -15.86
N VAL A 474 -16.91 22.56 -15.42
CA VAL A 474 -16.18 23.72 -15.97
C VAL A 474 -15.81 23.47 -17.44
N LEU A 475 -15.34 22.26 -17.79
CA LEU A 475 -15.06 21.87 -19.17
C LEU A 475 -16.32 22.02 -20.04
N MET A 476 -17.44 21.48 -19.58
CA MET A 476 -18.71 21.57 -20.31
C MET A 476 -19.21 23.01 -20.41
N SER A 477 -19.07 23.82 -19.35
CA SER A 477 -19.41 25.24 -19.38
C SER A 477 -18.60 26.01 -20.42
N ASN A 478 -17.31 25.69 -20.56
CA ASN A 478 -16.45 26.33 -21.55
C ASN A 478 -16.85 25.93 -22.98
N MET A 479 -17.23 24.67 -23.20
CA MET A 479 -17.74 24.20 -24.50
C MET A 479 -19.03 24.91 -24.92
N TYR A 480 -19.96 25.13 -23.98
CA TYR A 480 -21.17 25.92 -24.26
C TYR A 480 -20.86 27.40 -24.53
N ALA A 481 -19.95 28.00 -23.75
CA ALA A 481 -19.55 29.39 -23.92
C ALA A 481 -18.88 29.63 -25.28
N ALA A 482 -18.03 28.69 -25.75
CA ALA A 482 -17.39 28.77 -27.06
C ALA A 482 -18.39 28.76 -28.23
N ARG A 483 -19.60 28.21 -28.03
CA ARG A 483 -20.71 28.24 -29.00
C ARG A 483 -21.70 29.40 -28.76
N ALA A 484 -21.39 30.33 -27.86
CA ALA A 484 -22.28 31.41 -27.43
C ALA A 484 -23.64 30.92 -26.85
N TRP A 485 -23.69 29.70 -26.32
CA TRP A 485 -24.91 29.12 -25.72
C TRP A 485 -25.06 29.54 -24.24
N HIS A 486 -25.17 30.85 -24.00
CA HIS A 486 -25.19 31.43 -22.66
C HIS A 486 -26.30 30.86 -21.77
N GLY A 487 -27.46 30.50 -22.33
CA GLY A 487 -28.54 29.86 -21.59
C GLY A 487 -28.17 28.50 -20.99
N ARG A 488 -27.38 27.68 -21.70
CA ARG A 488 -26.90 26.38 -21.18
C ARG A 488 -25.81 26.56 -20.12
N VAL A 489 -24.93 27.56 -20.28
CA VAL A 489 -23.93 27.94 -19.26
C VAL A 489 -24.59 28.29 -17.93
N VAL A 490 -25.63 29.14 -17.96
CA VAL A 490 -26.35 29.55 -16.74
C VAL A 490 -27.02 28.35 -16.05
N ARG A 491 -27.67 27.46 -16.81
CA ARG A 491 -28.28 26.24 -16.25
C ARG A 491 -27.24 25.33 -15.60
N LEU A 492 -26.08 25.13 -16.25
CA LEU A 492 -25.03 24.28 -15.71
C LEU A 492 -24.42 24.86 -14.43
N ARG A 493 -24.16 26.18 -14.37
CA ARG A 493 -23.69 26.85 -13.15
C ARG A 493 -24.70 26.80 -12.01
N LYS A 494 -26.01 26.84 -12.33
CA LYS A 494 -27.07 26.65 -11.33
C LYS A 494 -27.01 25.22 -10.76
N LYS A 495 -26.89 24.21 -11.63
CA LYS A 495 -26.73 22.81 -11.22
C LYS A 495 -25.49 22.59 -10.35
N MET A 496 -24.36 23.23 -10.68
CA MET A 496 -23.15 23.17 -9.83
C MET A 496 -23.41 23.73 -8.43
N LYS A 497 -24.12 24.87 -8.32
CA LYS A 497 -24.49 25.45 -7.02
C LYS A 497 -25.45 24.55 -6.23
N GLU A 498 -26.45 23.97 -6.91
CA GLU A 498 -27.41 23.05 -6.29
C GLU A 498 -26.72 21.79 -5.75
N LYS A 499 -25.65 21.32 -6.41
CA LYS A 499 -24.81 20.19 -5.98
C LYS A 499 -23.65 20.58 -5.05
N ASN A 500 -23.56 21.83 -4.58
CA ASN A 500 -22.43 22.35 -3.78
C ASN A 500 -21.04 22.08 -4.40
N LEU A 501 -20.94 22.02 -5.73
CA LEU A 501 -19.66 21.82 -6.42
C LEU A 501 -18.90 23.15 -6.47
N VAL A 502 -17.76 23.19 -5.76
CA VAL A 502 -16.86 24.35 -5.73
C VAL A 502 -15.71 24.11 -6.71
N LYS A 503 -15.37 25.13 -7.50
CA LYS A 503 -14.20 25.09 -8.36
C LYS A 503 -12.95 25.05 -7.48
N GLU A 504 -12.18 23.98 -7.57
CA GLU A 504 -10.90 23.90 -6.89
C GLU A 504 -9.88 24.85 -7.54
N PRO A 505 -9.20 25.70 -6.74
CA PRO A 505 -8.11 26.51 -7.24
C PRO A 505 -6.93 25.60 -7.60
N GLY A 506 -6.28 25.85 -8.75
CA GLY A 506 -5.05 25.14 -9.10
C GLY A 506 -3.92 25.50 -8.14
N CYS A 507 -3.09 24.54 -7.77
CA CYS A 507 -1.93 24.77 -6.91
C CYS A 507 -0.62 24.46 -7.65
N SER A 508 0.44 25.20 -7.33
CA SER A 508 1.81 24.91 -7.75
C SER A 508 2.73 24.97 -6.55
N VAL A 509 3.75 24.12 -6.52
CA VAL A 509 4.70 24.01 -5.43
C VAL A 509 6.11 24.22 -5.97
N ILE A 510 6.96 24.94 -5.23
CA ILE A 510 8.38 25.13 -5.55
C ILE A 510 9.23 24.96 -4.29
N GLU A 511 10.46 24.46 -4.43
CA GLU A 511 11.46 24.46 -3.37
C GLU A 511 12.42 25.64 -3.55
N ILE A 512 12.65 26.42 -2.49
CA ILE A 512 13.63 27.51 -2.44
C ILE A 512 14.50 27.30 -1.19
N ASP A 513 15.82 27.18 -1.35
CA ASP A 513 16.79 26.98 -0.27
C ASP A 513 16.41 25.82 0.67
N GLY A 514 15.94 24.72 0.08
CA GLY A 514 15.45 23.57 0.83
C GLY A 514 14.14 23.85 1.57
N VAL A 515 13.32 24.83 1.22
CA VAL A 515 11.99 25.04 1.83
C VAL A 515 10.92 24.95 0.75
N VAL A 516 9.90 24.12 0.98
CA VAL A 516 8.81 23.91 0.03
C VAL A 516 7.72 24.96 0.24
N HIS A 517 7.39 25.71 -0.82
CA HIS A 517 6.40 26.78 -0.84
C HIS A 517 5.22 26.41 -1.76
N GLU A 518 3.99 26.52 -1.25
CA GLU A 518 2.76 26.26 -2.00
C GLU A 518 2.11 27.59 -2.47
N PHE A 519 1.72 27.64 -3.75
CA PHE A 519 1.04 28.77 -4.39
C PHE A 519 -0.32 28.32 -4.90
N ARG A 520 -1.40 28.94 -4.42
CA ARG A 520 -2.78 28.63 -4.84
C ARG A 520 -3.32 29.69 -5.78
N ALA A 521 -3.90 29.26 -6.90
CA ALA A 521 -4.55 30.13 -7.86
C ALA A 521 -5.85 30.68 -7.26
N VAL A 522 -5.80 31.90 -6.73
CA VAL A 522 -6.98 32.56 -6.17
C VAL A 522 -7.96 32.89 -7.29
N PRO A 523 -9.25 32.51 -7.20
CA PRO A 523 -10.24 32.94 -8.17
C PRO A 523 -10.27 34.48 -8.26
N ALA A 524 -10.36 35.04 -9.48
CA ALA A 524 -10.35 36.49 -9.69
C ALA A 524 -11.42 37.26 -8.89
N ASN A 525 -12.47 36.57 -8.44
CA ASN A 525 -13.55 37.15 -7.64
C ASN A 525 -13.30 37.14 -6.11
N SER A 526 -12.11 36.71 -5.66
CA SER A 526 -11.76 36.57 -4.23
C SER A 526 -10.76 37.63 -3.73
N ILE A 527 -10.25 38.47 -4.63
CA ILE A 527 -9.42 39.62 -4.26
C ILE A 527 -10.42 40.76 -3.96
N LYS A 528 -10.60 41.06 -2.68
CA LYS A 528 -11.39 42.21 -2.23
C LYS A 528 -10.64 43.52 -2.44
#